data_AF-A0A859I965-F1
#
_entry.id   AF-A0A859I965-F1
#
_cell.length_a   1.000
_cell.length_b   1.000
_cell.length_c   1.000
_cell.angle_alpha   90.00
_cell.angle_beta   90.00
_cell.angle_gamma   90.00
#
_symmetry.space_group_name_H-M   'P 1'
#
loop_
_entity.id
_entity.type
_entity.pdbx_description
1 polymer ?
#
loop_
_entity_poly.entity_id
_entity_poly.type
_entity_poly.pdbx_seq_one_letter_code
_entity_poly.pdbx_strand_id
1 'polypeptide(L)'
;MLIFRLKKQLYLLPIALFIYLGLFLFTNHHQVMAMDNKKHYIKNKKTSTDIKKELFNLLTNKKELEDKIHYFRNKKQVNLYERDIVLKLEIEHNELKSKISEIYKNNSKMSKVTFNLKPLIKIIED
;
A
#
# COMPACT_ATOMS: atom_id res chain seq x y z
N MET A 1 16.43 57.45 -43.28
CA MET A 1 17.24 56.66 -42.31
C MET A 1 16.43 55.85 -41.28
N LEU A 2 15.09 55.78 -41.38
CA LEU A 2 14.24 54.94 -40.50
C LEU A 2 14.04 53.51 -41.05
N ILE A 3 13.86 53.38 -42.37
CA ILE A 3 13.63 52.09 -43.07
C ILE A 3 14.82 51.13 -42.93
N PHE A 4 16.06 51.65 -42.90
CA PHE A 4 17.27 50.83 -42.71
C PHE A 4 17.41 50.28 -41.28
N ARG A 5 16.90 50.99 -40.27
CA ARG A 5 16.90 50.50 -38.87
C ARG A 5 15.86 49.39 -38.67
N LEU A 6 14.68 49.54 -39.27
CA LEU A 6 13.62 48.51 -39.27
C LEU A 6 14.05 47.22 -39.95
N LYS A 7 14.74 47.29 -41.11
CA LYS A 7 15.27 46.11 -41.81
C LYS A 7 16.26 45.31 -40.95
N LYS A 8 17.12 45.96 -40.16
CA LYS A 8 18.04 45.28 -39.22
C LYS A 8 17.31 44.60 -38.07
N GLN A 9 16.25 45.19 -37.54
CA GLN A 9 15.45 44.58 -36.46
C GLN A 9 14.63 43.38 -36.94
N LEU A 10 14.10 43.41 -38.17
CA LEU A 10 13.40 42.26 -38.75
C LEU A 10 14.29 41.04 -38.91
N TYR A 11 15.60 41.22 -39.13
CA TYR A 11 16.55 40.12 -39.26
C TYR A 11 16.78 39.34 -37.96
N LEU A 12 16.55 39.97 -36.80
CA LEU A 12 16.68 39.33 -35.49
C LEU A 12 15.42 38.57 -35.06
N LEU A 13 14.28 38.86 -35.70
CA LEU A 13 12.98 38.25 -35.44
C LEU A 13 12.97 36.72 -35.66
N PRO A 14 13.53 36.15 -36.76
CA PRO A 14 13.60 34.70 -36.92
C PRO A 14 14.47 34.03 -35.84
N ILE A 15 15.55 34.68 -35.41
CA ILE A 15 16.44 34.15 -34.36
C ILE A 15 15.69 34.09 -33.02
N ALA A 16 14.96 35.16 -32.67
CA ALA A 16 14.12 35.19 -31.47
C ALA A 16 13.00 34.13 -31.52
N LEU A 17 12.38 33.94 -32.68
CA LEU A 17 11.37 32.90 -32.90
C LEU A 17 11.95 31.49 -32.71
N PHE A 18 13.13 31.20 -33.27
CA PHE A 18 13.78 29.90 -33.10
C PHE A 18 14.16 29.63 -31.64
N ILE A 19 14.66 30.64 -30.92
CA ILE A 19 14.98 30.53 -29.49
C ILE A 19 13.70 30.25 -28.68
N TYR A 20 12.63 30.99 -28.95
CA TYR A 20 11.34 30.79 -28.28
C TYR A 20 10.76 29.40 -28.56
N LEU A 21 10.81 28.93 -29.81
CA LEU A 21 10.31 27.62 -30.19
C LEU A 21 11.12 26.50 -29.55
N GLY A 22 12.45 26.64 -29.47
CA GLY A 22 13.34 25.70 -28.80
C GLY A 22 13.04 25.61 -27.29
N LEU A 23 12.89 26.75 -26.61
CA LEU A 23 12.51 26.82 -25.19
C LEU A 23 11.10 26.23 -24.94
N PHE A 24 10.15 26.50 -25.84
CA PHE A 24 8.79 25.97 -25.75
C PHE A 24 8.76 24.45 -25.87
N LEU A 25 9.52 23.87 -26.80
CA LEU A 25 9.61 22.41 -26.95
C LEU A 25 10.31 21.74 -25.76
N PHE A 26 11.37 22.36 -25.21
CA PHE A 26 12.11 21.81 -24.06
C PHE A 26 11.25 21.79 -22.79
N THR A 27 10.47 22.84 -22.54
CA THR A 27 9.59 22.95 -21.37
C THR A 27 8.38 22.00 -21.45
N ASN A 28 7.77 21.83 -22.63
CA ASN A 28 6.63 20.93 -22.80
C ASN A 28 7.03 19.44 -22.75
N HIS A 29 8.25 19.06 -23.16
CA HIS A 29 8.66 17.65 -23.12
C HIS A 29 8.82 17.10 -21.69
N HIS A 30 9.26 17.93 -20.74
CA HIS A 30 9.41 17.50 -19.34
C HIS A 30 8.07 17.37 -18.60
N GLN A 31 7.04 18.13 -18.99
CA GLN A 31 5.75 18.08 -18.31
C GLN A 31 4.97 16.79 -18.64
N VAL A 32 5.15 16.23 -19.85
CA VAL A 32 4.57 14.93 -20.24
C VAL A 32 5.28 13.79 -19.50
N MET A 33 6.61 13.85 -19.35
CA MET A 33 7.39 12.83 -18.64
C MET A 33 7.11 12.77 -17.13
N ALA A 34 6.72 13.91 -16.52
CA ALA A 34 6.36 13.97 -15.10
C ALA A 34 4.92 13.50 -14.81
N MET A 35 4.03 13.46 -15.80
CA MET A 35 2.61 13.11 -15.59
C MET A 35 2.37 11.60 -15.55
N ASP A 36 3.17 10.79 -16.26
CA ASP A 36 3.04 9.34 -16.25
C ASP A 36 3.50 8.72 -14.92
N ASN A 37 4.52 9.29 -14.28
CA ASN A 37 4.98 8.80 -12.98
C ASN A 37 3.93 9.00 -11.87
N LYS A 38 3.10 10.06 -11.90
CA LYS A 38 2.09 10.30 -10.86
C LYS A 38 0.87 9.39 -10.96
N LYS A 39 0.49 8.94 -12.16
CA LYS A 39 -0.68 8.06 -12.35
C LYS A 39 -0.47 6.67 -11.76
N HIS A 40 0.76 6.17 -11.71
CA HIS A 40 1.07 4.89 -11.09
C HIS A 40 1.02 4.91 -9.54
N TYR A 41 1.29 6.05 -8.90
CA TYR A 41 1.26 6.14 -7.43
C TYR A 41 -0.15 6.23 -6.84
N ILE A 42 -1.14 6.75 -7.60
CA ILE A 42 -2.50 6.94 -7.10
C ILE A 42 -3.32 5.64 -7.20
N LYS A 43 -3.02 4.76 -8.17
CA LYS A 43 -3.85 3.58 -8.46
C LYS A 43 -3.69 2.42 -7.46
N ASN A 44 -2.58 2.36 -6.72
CA ASN A 44 -2.26 1.23 -5.83
C ASN A 44 -2.23 1.60 -4.33
N LYS A 45 -2.63 2.82 -3.97
CA LYS A 45 -2.63 3.21 -2.56
C LYS A 45 -3.89 2.65 -1.89
N LYS A 46 -3.81 1.41 -1.39
CA LYS A 46 -4.81 0.85 -0.46
C LYS A 46 -5.14 1.93 0.56
N THR A 47 -6.43 2.26 0.71
CA THR A 47 -6.82 3.27 1.68
C THR A 47 -6.51 2.76 3.09
N SER A 48 -6.29 3.66 4.05
CA SER A 48 -5.99 3.25 5.44
C SER A 48 -7.09 2.35 6.04
N THR A 49 -8.34 2.52 5.56
CA THR A 49 -9.49 1.65 5.86
C THR A 49 -9.33 0.24 5.31
N ASP A 50 -8.84 0.07 4.08
CA ASP A 50 -8.61 -1.24 3.46
C ASP A 50 -7.53 -2.01 4.22
N ILE A 51 -6.44 -1.32 4.59
CA ILE A 51 -5.32 -1.91 5.35
C ILE A 51 -5.79 -2.35 6.74
N LYS A 52 -6.64 -1.57 7.41
CA LYS A 52 -7.23 -1.96 8.70
C LYS A 52 -8.13 -3.19 8.58
N LYS A 53 -8.97 -3.27 7.54
CA LYS A 53 -9.85 -4.42 7.29
C LYS A 53 -9.05 -5.68 6.99
N GLU A 54 -8.01 -5.57 6.17
CA GLU A 54 -7.07 -6.65 5.88
C GLU A 54 -6.36 -7.13 7.15
N LEU A 55 -5.82 -6.20 7.95
CA LEU A 55 -5.17 -6.52 9.21
C LEU A 55 -6.12 -7.20 10.22
N PHE A 56 -7.37 -6.72 10.31
CA PHE A 56 -8.39 -7.34 11.16
C PHE A 56 -8.66 -8.79 10.74
N ASN A 57 -8.86 -9.04 9.44
CA ASN A 57 -9.08 -10.40 8.93
C ASN A 57 -7.88 -11.31 9.21
N LEU A 58 -6.65 -10.82 9.01
CA LEU A 58 -5.45 -11.59 9.31
C LEU A 58 -5.32 -11.92 10.80
N LEU A 59 -5.66 -10.99 11.70
CA LEU A 59 -5.65 -11.22 13.13
C LEU A 59 -6.72 -12.22 13.58
N THR A 60 -7.92 -12.17 12.99
CA THR A 60 -8.98 -13.16 13.23
C THR A 60 -8.53 -14.56 12.78
N ASN A 61 -8.00 -14.68 11.56
CA ASN A 61 -7.49 -15.95 11.04
C ASN A 61 -6.36 -16.50 11.92
N LYS A 62 -5.46 -15.63 12.38
CA LYS A 62 -4.38 -16.03 13.29
C LYS A 62 -4.95 -16.64 14.58
N LYS A 63 -5.97 -16.01 15.17
CA LYS A 63 -6.60 -16.50 16.40
C LYS A 63 -7.25 -17.88 16.19
N GLU A 64 -8.00 -18.05 15.11
CA GLU A 64 -8.61 -19.36 14.78
C GLU A 64 -7.55 -20.45 14.58
N LEU A 65 -6.42 -20.11 13.97
CA LEU A 65 -5.31 -21.06 13.79
C LEU A 65 -4.66 -21.42 15.13
N GLU A 66 -4.49 -20.45 16.01
CA GLU A 66 -3.94 -20.63 17.36
C GLU A 66 -4.85 -21.55 18.19
N ASP A 67 -6.17 -21.37 18.10
CA ASP A 67 -7.17 -22.24 18.75
C ASP A 67 -7.09 -23.69 18.23
N LYS A 68 -6.92 -23.87 16.90
CA LYS A 68 -6.75 -25.21 16.30
C LYS A 68 -5.46 -25.88 16.75
N ILE A 69 -4.34 -25.16 16.75
CA ILE A 69 -3.04 -25.68 17.23
C ILE A 69 -3.16 -26.07 18.71
N HIS A 70 -3.80 -25.21 19.52
CA HIS A 70 -3.99 -25.45 20.93
C HIS A 70 -4.86 -26.69 21.20
N TYR A 71 -5.90 -26.92 20.40
CA TYR A 71 -6.71 -28.14 20.45
C TYR A 71 -5.85 -29.40 20.30
N PHE A 72 -4.97 -29.45 19.29
CA PHE A 72 -4.10 -30.60 19.07
C PHE A 72 -3.04 -30.76 20.16
N ARG A 73 -2.49 -29.65 20.69
CA ARG A 73 -1.51 -29.67 21.79
C ARG A 73 -2.09 -30.21 23.10
N ASN A 74 -3.37 -29.95 23.37
CA ASN A 74 -4.07 -30.43 24.56
C ASN A 74 -4.56 -31.87 24.43
N LYS A 75 -4.44 -32.48 23.26
CA LYS A 75 -4.84 -33.86 23.03
C LYS A 75 -3.79 -34.80 23.65
N LYS A 76 -4.22 -35.71 24.54
CA LYS A 76 -3.34 -36.66 25.25
C LYS A 76 -2.53 -37.57 24.31
N GLN A 77 -3.09 -37.93 23.17
CA GLN A 77 -2.42 -38.71 22.13
C GLN A 77 -2.75 -38.12 20.77
N VAL A 78 -1.70 -37.84 20.01
CA VAL A 78 -1.74 -37.29 18.66
C VAL A 78 -1.16 -38.35 17.74
N ASN A 79 -1.94 -38.82 16.76
CA ASN A 79 -1.46 -39.80 15.80
C ASN A 79 -0.49 -39.15 14.78
N LEU A 80 0.21 -39.95 13.97
CA LEU A 80 1.20 -39.43 13.00
C LEU A 80 0.56 -38.45 11.99
N TYR A 81 -0.64 -38.77 11.51
CA TYR A 81 -1.37 -37.92 10.57
C TYR A 81 -1.73 -36.55 11.17
N GLU A 82 -2.14 -36.52 12.42
CA GLU A 82 -2.45 -35.31 13.17
C GLU A 82 -1.20 -34.48 13.46
N ARG A 83 -0.03 -35.11 13.64
CA ARG A 83 1.24 -34.37 13.74
C ARG A 83 1.57 -33.63 12.45
N ASP A 84 1.39 -34.26 11.30
CA ASP A 84 1.60 -33.60 10.01
C ASP A 84 0.63 -32.43 9.80
N ILE A 85 -0.62 -32.57 10.27
CA ILE A 85 -1.60 -31.48 10.26
C ILE A 85 -1.14 -30.33 11.16
N VAL A 86 -0.71 -30.62 12.40
CA VAL A 86 -0.21 -29.59 13.33
C VAL A 86 0.98 -28.85 12.73
N LEU A 87 1.91 -29.57 12.12
CA LEU A 87 3.10 -28.99 11.52
C LEU A 87 2.74 -28.04 10.36
N LYS A 88 1.76 -28.41 9.53
CA LYS A 88 1.21 -27.51 8.50
C LYS A 88 0.55 -26.27 9.10
N LEU A 89 -0.25 -26.44 10.15
CA LEU A 89 -0.89 -25.32 10.85
C LEU A 89 0.14 -24.37 11.49
N GLU A 90 1.24 -24.90 12.03
CA GLU A 90 2.33 -24.09 12.59
C GLU A 90 3.10 -23.30 11.51
N ILE A 91 3.29 -23.89 10.32
CA ILE A 91 3.86 -23.18 9.17
C ILE A 91 2.93 -22.03 8.74
N GLU A 92 1.65 -22.31 8.55
CA GLU A 92 0.65 -21.31 8.20
C GLU A 92 0.58 -20.18 9.25
N HIS A 93 0.67 -20.51 10.55
CA HIS A 93 0.72 -19.53 11.63
C HIS A 93 1.92 -18.59 11.50
N ASN A 94 3.10 -19.14 11.17
CA ASN A 94 4.33 -18.36 11.01
C ASN A 94 4.27 -17.45 9.78
N GLU A 95 3.70 -17.92 8.68
CA GLU A 95 3.47 -17.10 7.48
C GLU A 95 2.54 -15.93 7.77
N LEU A 96 1.43 -16.18 8.47
CA LEU A 96 0.49 -15.15 8.92
C LEU A 96 1.17 -14.10 9.81
N LYS A 97 2.01 -14.55 10.75
CA LYS A 97 2.80 -13.66 11.62
C LYS A 97 3.75 -12.77 10.81
N SER A 98 4.40 -13.34 9.79
CA SER A 98 5.28 -12.59 8.89
C SER A 98 4.51 -11.52 8.10
N LYS A 99 3.39 -11.89 7.47
CA LYS A 99 2.52 -10.96 6.73
C LYS A 99 2.01 -9.81 7.59
N ILE A 100 1.57 -10.10 8.82
CA ILE A 100 1.13 -9.07 9.78
C ILE A 100 2.30 -8.12 10.13
N SER A 101 3.49 -8.67 10.36
CA SER A 101 4.69 -7.86 10.66
C SER A 101 5.05 -6.93 9.51
N GLU A 102 4.96 -7.42 8.27
CA GLU A 102 5.21 -6.64 7.06
C GLU A 102 4.21 -5.49 6.91
N ILE A 103 2.91 -5.74 7.14
CA ILE A 103 1.88 -4.69 7.13
C ILE A 103 2.19 -3.61 8.18
N TYR A 104 2.59 -3.98 9.39
CA TYR A 104 2.96 -3.00 10.42
C TYR A 104 4.23 -2.20 10.07
N LYS A 105 5.26 -2.85 9.49
CA LYS A 105 6.48 -2.16 9.02
C LYS A 105 6.15 -1.14 7.93
N ASN A 106 5.34 -1.55 6.96
CA ASN A 106 4.95 -0.70 5.83
C ASN A 106 3.98 0.43 6.25
N ASN A 107 3.32 0.29 7.40
CA ASN A 107 2.34 1.25 7.93
C ASN A 107 2.72 1.73 9.34
N SER A 108 3.97 2.15 9.53
CA SER A 108 4.54 2.54 10.84
C SER A 108 3.77 3.66 11.58
N LYS A 109 2.95 4.44 10.88
CA LYS A 109 2.07 5.48 11.48
C LYS A 109 0.66 4.99 11.83
N MET A 110 0.34 3.71 11.60
CA MET A 110 -0.99 3.18 11.85
C MET A 110 -1.18 2.86 13.34
N SER A 111 -2.25 3.36 13.95
CA SER A 111 -2.61 3.04 15.32
C SER A 111 -2.82 1.52 15.46
N LYS A 112 -2.32 0.96 16.57
CA LYS A 112 -2.42 -0.47 16.86
C LYS A 112 -3.90 -0.87 16.89
N VAL A 113 -4.30 -1.80 16.02
CA VAL A 113 -5.64 -2.40 16.06
C VAL A 113 -5.73 -3.27 17.31
N THR A 114 -6.63 -2.91 18.22
CA THR A 114 -6.90 -3.65 19.45
C THR A 114 -8.29 -4.28 19.37
N PHE A 115 -8.43 -5.50 19.88
CA PHE A 115 -9.73 -6.11 20.10
C PHE A 115 -10.35 -5.48 21.34
N ASN A 116 -11.41 -4.69 21.17
CA ASN A 116 -12.19 -4.24 22.31
C ASN A 116 -13.12 -5.38 22.73
N LEU A 117 -12.65 -6.22 23.65
CA LEU A 117 -13.37 -7.40 24.15
C LEU A 117 -14.48 -7.04 25.16
N LYS A 118 -15.07 -5.84 25.11
CA LYS A 118 -16.18 -5.51 26.02
C LYS A 118 -17.27 -6.58 25.86
N PRO A 119 -17.54 -7.41 26.88
CA PRO A 119 -18.57 -8.43 26.75
C PRO A 119 -19.91 -7.70 26.63
N LEU A 120 -20.63 -7.94 25.55
CA LEU A 120 -22.04 -7.57 25.42
C LEU A 120 -22.84 -8.48 26.35
N ILE A 121 -22.79 -8.21 27.66
CA ILE A 121 -23.66 -8.89 28.63
C ILE A 121 -25.05 -8.32 28.40
N LYS A 122 -25.88 -9.05 27.66
CA LYS A 122 -27.32 -8.81 27.59
C LYS A 122 -27.90 -9.34 28.89
N ILE A 123 -28.13 -8.45 29.86
CA ILE A 123 -28.92 -8.77 31.04
C ILE A 123 -30.34 -9.01 30.53
N ILE A 124 -30.83 -10.24 30.67
CA ILE A 124 -32.24 -10.55 30.52
C ILE A 124 -32.83 -10.29 31.91
N GLU A 125 -33.70 -9.29 32.04
CA GLU A 125 -34.50 -9.08 33.25
C GLU A 125 -35.65 -10.11 33.24
N ASP A 126 -35.83 -10.81 34.36
CA ASP A 126 -36.92 -11.76 34.61
C ASP A 126 -38.29 -11.05 34.77
#